data_AF-A0A1A8PGI4-F1
#
_entry.id   AF-A0A1A8PGI4-F1
#
_cell.length_a   1.000
_cell.length_b   1.000
_cell.length_c   1.000
_cell.angle_alpha   90.00
_cell.angle_beta   90.00
_cell.angle_gamma   90.00
#
_symmetry.space_group_name_H-M   'P 1'
#
loop_
_entity.id
_entity.type
_entity.pdbx_description
1 polymer ?
#
loop_
_entity_poly.entity_id
_entity_poly.type
_entity_poly.pdbx_seq_one_letter_code
_entity_poly.pdbx_strand_id
1 'polypeptide(L)'
;MDLIQLLSWACIVFTVGMFSTGLTDLKKMRESKSTENIQFLPFLITCLNNLGWLFYGILKTDQTIVVVNTIGALLQILYITMYFLYTKQKRLVTLQTLAAGTVLICVWLYFTTFLTEGATRLSQLGLTCSLVTIGMYMSPLIDLVEIIRSGNVQCLSYPLTVATFFTSTSWVLYGLQLNDYYIMVPNTPGILTSLIRFYLFWRFAPADQSLPSYKSMQL
;
A
#
# COMPACT_ATOMS: atom_id res chain seq x y z
N MET A 1 -9.68 -26.17 -10.35
CA MET A 1 -8.98 -25.21 -9.46
C MET A 1 -10.03 -24.67 -8.52
N ASP A 2 -9.86 -24.87 -7.22
CA ASP A 2 -10.82 -24.40 -6.24
C ASP A 2 -10.88 -22.88 -6.24
N LEU A 3 -12.08 -22.31 -6.07
CA LEU A 3 -12.28 -20.85 -6.11
C LEU A 3 -11.35 -20.12 -5.13
N ILE A 4 -11.13 -20.68 -3.94
CA ILE A 4 -10.20 -20.16 -2.93
C ILE A 4 -8.77 -20.11 -3.46
N GLN A 5 -8.33 -21.14 -4.19
CA GLN A 5 -6.98 -21.20 -4.75
C GLN A 5 -6.81 -20.17 -5.86
N LEU A 6 -7.82 -19.99 -6.72
CA LEU A 6 -7.83 -18.92 -7.73
C LEU A 6 -7.71 -17.55 -7.08
N LEU A 7 -8.52 -17.27 -6.06
CA LEU A 7 -8.50 -16.01 -5.33
C LEU A 7 -7.16 -15.78 -4.61
N SER A 8 -6.59 -16.82 -4.01
CA SER A 8 -5.26 -16.77 -3.39
C SER A 8 -4.18 -16.36 -4.39
N TRP A 9 -4.14 -16.99 -5.56
CA TRP A 9 -3.22 -16.62 -6.64
C TRP A 9 -3.44 -15.18 -7.13
N ALA A 10 -4.70 -14.76 -7.28
CA ALA A 10 -5.04 -13.39 -7.66
C ALA A 10 -4.53 -12.38 -6.62
N CYS A 11 -4.78 -12.62 -5.32
CA CYS A 11 -4.25 -11.80 -4.23
C CYS A 11 -2.72 -11.69 -4.29
N ILE A 12 -2.03 -12.80 -4.51
CA ILE A 12 -0.56 -12.82 -4.60
C ILE A 12 -0.08 -11.98 -5.79
N VAL A 13 -0.56 -12.30 -6.99
CA VAL A 13 -0.07 -11.67 -8.23
C VAL A 13 -0.35 -10.17 -8.23
N PHE A 14 -1.58 -9.75 -7.92
CA PHE A 14 -1.93 -8.34 -7.96
C PHE A 14 -1.25 -7.53 -6.85
N THR A 15 -1.13 -8.08 -5.64
CA THR A 15 -0.45 -7.36 -4.55
C THR A 15 1.05 -7.23 -4.81
N VAL A 16 1.71 -8.28 -5.30
CA VAL A 16 3.13 -8.22 -5.66
C VAL A 16 3.35 -7.25 -6.83
N GLY A 17 2.46 -7.26 -7.82
CA GLY A 17 2.47 -6.27 -8.91
C GLY A 17 2.34 -4.83 -8.39
N MET A 18 1.44 -4.60 -7.43
CA MET A 18 1.26 -3.31 -6.78
C MET A 18 2.50 -2.91 -5.98
N PHE A 19 3.12 -3.80 -5.19
CA PHE A 19 4.36 -3.46 -4.46
C PHE A 19 5.56 -3.21 -5.38
N SER A 20 5.56 -3.80 -6.58
CA SER A 20 6.59 -3.59 -7.58
C SER A 20 6.58 -2.18 -8.16
N THR A 21 5.50 -1.41 -8.03
CA THR A 21 5.48 -0.01 -8.51
C THR A 21 6.51 0.85 -7.78
N GLY A 22 6.85 0.52 -6.52
CA GLY A 22 7.91 1.19 -5.75
C GLY A 22 9.33 0.98 -6.32
N LEU A 23 9.55 -0.01 -7.18
CA LEU A 23 10.83 -0.18 -7.88
C LEU A 23 11.15 1.03 -8.78
N THR A 24 10.13 1.73 -9.26
CA THR A 24 10.33 2.95 -10.05
C THR A 24 10.91 4.07 -9.20
N ASP A 25 10.53 4.18 -7.93
CA ASP A 25 11.10 5.15 -7.00
C ASP A 25 12.53 4.78 -6.61
N LEU A 26 12.83 3.49 -6.46
CA LEU A 26 14.21 3.01 -6.27
C LEU A 26 15.11 3.40 -7.45
N LYS A 27 14.62 3.20 -8.68
CA LYS A 27 15.33 3.63 -9.89
C LYS A 27 15.58 5.14 -9.89
N LYS A 28 14.56 5.95 -9.60
CA LYS A 28 14.68 7.41 -9.49
C LYS A 28 15.72 7.82 -8.45
N MET A 29 15.69 7.26 -7.24
CA MET A 29 16.68 7.55 -6.19
C MET A 29 18.10 7.21 -6.62
N ARG A 30 18.28 6.10 -7.34
CA ARG A 30 19.60 5.66 -7.81
C ARG A 30 20.16 6.59 -8.89
N GLU A 31 19.32 7.01 -9.82
CA GLU A 31 19.69 7.89 -10.94
C GLU A 31 19.93 9.33 -10.48
N SER A 32 19.04 9.87 -9.66
CA SER A 32 19.14 11.25 -9.15
C SER A 32 20.12 11.40 -7.98
N LYS A 33 20.52 10.29 -7.36
CA LYS A 33 21.31 10.26 -6.11
C LYS A 33 20.67 11.11 -5.00
N SER A 34 19.35 11.24 -5.02
CA SER A 34 18.58 12.11 -4.13
C SER A 34 17.23 11.47 -3.80
N THR A 35 16.68 11.81 -2.64
CA THR A 35 15.32 11.45 -2.23
C THR A 35 14.33 12.60 -2.39
N GLU A 36 14.69 13.65 -3.15
CA GLU A 36 13.79 14.77 -3.44
C GLU A 36 12.53 14.27 -4.18
N ASN A 37 11.37 14.75 -3.77
CA ASN A 37 10.04 14.36 -4.24
C ASN A 37 9.60 12.92 -3.93
N ILE A 38 10.35 12.18 -3.10
CA ILE A 38 9.95 10.84 -2.62
C ILE A 38 9.69 10.94 -1.13
N GLN A 39 8.52 10.50 -0.69
CA GLN A 39 8.16 10.52 0.73
C GLN A 39 8.60 9.24 1.43
N PHE A 40 9.22 9.37 2.60
CA PHE A 40 9.67 8.22 3.38
C PHE A 40 8.53 7.48 4.10
N LEU A 41 7.58 8.24 4.66
CA LEU A 41 6.51 7.69 5.51
C LEU A 41 5.68 6.58 4.85
N PRO A 42 5.29 6.67 3.56
CA PRO A 42 4.57 5.59 2.90
C PRO A 42 5.31 4.24 2.95
N PHE A 43 6.63 4.22 2.75
CA PHE A 43 7.41 2.98 2.84
C PHE A 43 7.41 2.41 4.26
N LEU A 44 7.60 3.27 5.26
CA LEU A 44 7.66 2.87 6.66
C LEU A 44 6.31 2.34 7.16
N ILE A 45 5.22 3.06 6.92
CA ILE A 45 3.88 2.65 7.34
C ILE A 45 3.44 1.37 6.62
N THR A 46 3.73 1.24 5.33
CA THR A 46 3.44 0.02 4.57
C THR A 46 4.23 -1.18 5.11
N CYS A 47 5.50 -0.96 5.52
CA CYS A 47 6.30 -2.00 6.17
C CYS A 47 5.65 -2.49 7.47
N LEU A 48 5.25 -1.56 8.35
CA LEU A 48 4.56 -1.90 9.60
C LEU A 48 3.24 -2.64 9.35
N ASN A 49 2.46 -2.19 8.36
CA ASN A 49 1.21 -2.82 7.98
C ASN A 49 1.44 -4.27 7.49
N ASN A 50 2.45 -4.48 6.64
CA ASN A 50 2.82 -5.82 6.17
C ASN A 50 3.28 -6.73 7.34
N LEU A 51 4.05 -6.22 8.29
CA LEU A 51 4.47 -7.00 9.46
C LEU A 51 3.29 -7.36 10.37
N GLY A 52 2.33 -6.45 10.54
CA GLY A 52 1.09 -6.71 11.27
C GLY A 52 0.24 -7.81 10.61
N TRP A 53 0.01 -7.69 9.30
CA TRP A 53 -0.71 -8.69 8.52
C TRP A 53 0.03 -10.02 8.42
N LEU A 54 1.36 -10.02 8.40
CA LEU A 54 2.17 -11.23 8.49
C LEU A 54 1.92 -11.95 9.82
N PHE A 55 1.92 -11.22 10.95
CA PHE A 55 1.60 -11.80 12.24
C PHE A 55 0.18 -12.36 12.28
N TYR A 56 -0.77 -11.62 11.71
CA TYR A 56 -2.16 -12.08 11.56
C TYR A 56 -2.26 -13.38 10.74
N GLY A 57 -1.59 -13.44 9.58
CA GLY A 57 -1.57 -14.62 8.72
C GLY A 57 -0.94 -15.85 9.39
N ILE A 58 0.13 -15.65 10.18
CA ILE A 58 0.75 -16.73 10.96
C ILE A 58 -0.24 -17.27 12.01
N LEU A 59 -0.90 -16.39 12.77
CA LEU A 59 -1.87 -16.81 13.79
C LEU A 59 -3.11 -17.48 13.18
N LYS A 60 -3.57 -17.00 12.02
CA LYS A 60 -4.70 -17.59 11.27
C LYS A 60 -4.30 -18.87 10.52
N THR A 61 -3.00 -19.17 10.42
CA THR A 61 -2.45 -20.26 9.59
C THR A 61 -2.79 -20.10 8.10
N ASP A 62 -2.96 -18.86 7.62
CA ASP A 62 -3.29 -18.53 6.23
C ASP A 62 -2.02 -18.21 5.42
N GLN A 63 -1.64 -19.14 4.54
CA GLN A 63 -0.43 -19.01 3.72
C GLN A 63 -0.49 -17.88 2.70
N THR A 64 -1.66 -17.53 2.18
CA THR A 64 -1.83 -16.44 1.21
C THR A 64 -1.40 -15.12 1.85
N ILE A 65 -1.91 -14.84 3.06
CA ILE A 65 -1.60 -13.63 3.81
C ILE A 65 -0.11 -13.61 4.16
N VAL A 66 0.43 -14.73 4.65
CA VAL A 66 1.85 -14.85 5.02
C VAL A 66 2.77 -14.54 3.83
N VAL A 67 2.53 -15.16 2.68
CA VAL A 67 3.40 -15.01 1.49
C VAL A 67 3.39 -13.56 1.00
N VAL A 68 2.21 -12.98 0.79
CA VAL A 68 2.08 -11.63 0.24
C VAL A 68 2.74 -10.59 1.15
N ASN A 69 2.49 -10.68 2.45
CA ASN A 69 3.01 -9.72 3.39
C ASN A 69 4.51 -9.93 3.68
N THR A 70 5.02 -11.15 3.57
CA THR A 70 6.47 -11.41 3.62
C THR A 70 7.19 -10.74 2.45
N ILE A 71 6.71 -10.96 1.22
CA ILE A 71 7.28 -10.32 0.02
C ILE A 71 7.17 -8.80 0.14
N GLY A 72 6.01 -8.31 0.57
CA GLY A 72 5.78 -6.89 0.81
C GLY A 72 6.75 -6.30 1.83
N ALA A 73 6.91 -6.92 3.00
CA ALA A 73 7.84 -6.45 4.03
C ALA A 73 9.29 -6.40 3.52
N LEU A 74 9.75 -7.43 2.79
CA LEU A 74 11.09 -7.44 2.21
C LEU A 74 11.30 -6.31 1.21
N LEU A 75 10.33 -6.05 0.33
CA LEU A 75 10.38 -4.92 -0.61
C LEU A 75 10.39 -3.57 0.12
N GLN A 76 9.56 -3.41 1.15
CA GLN A 76 9.54 -2.16 1.92
C GLN A 76 10.84 -1.92 2.70
N ILE A 77 11.43 -2.97 3.27
CA ILE A 77 12.76 -2.90 3.90
C ILE A 77 13.80 -2.45 2.87
N LEU A 78 13.80 -3.03 1.67
CA LEU A 78 14.68 -2.61 0.58
C LEU A 78 14.50 -1.12 0.24
N TYR A 79 13.26 -0.64 0.11
CA TYR A 79 12.97 0.76 -0.18
C TYR A 79 13.43 1.70 0.94
N ILE A 80 13.20 1.33 2.20
CA ILE A 80 13.66 2.07 3.39
C ILE A 80 15.19 2.15 3.41
N THR A 81 15.89 1.03 3.18
CA THR A 81 17.35 1.01 3.13
C THR A 81 17.87 1.92 2.01
N MET A 82 17.30 1.82 0.81
CA MET A 82 17.71 2.67 -0.32
C MET A 82 17.44 4.15 -0.05
N TYR A 83 16.31 4.49 0.54
CA TYR A 83 15.99 5.86 0.94
C TYR A 83 17.03 6.40 1.95
N PHE A 84 17.41 5.58 2.93
CA PHE A 84 18.40 5.96 3.94
C PHE A 84 19.79 6.25 3.35
N LEU A 85 20.16 5.54 2.27
CA LEU A 85 21.45 5.75 1.60
C LEU A 85 21.54 7.11 0.89
N TYR A 86 20.43 7.60 0.31
CA TYR A 86 20.42 8.81 -0.51
C TYR A 86 19.83 10.04 0.19
N THR A 87 19.20 9.89 1.36
CA THR A 87 18.58 11.02 2.05
C THR A 87 19.60 11.93 2.73
N LYS A 88 19.37 13.24 2.64
CA LYS A 88 20.11 14.27 3.40
C LYS A 88 19.62 14.34 4.86
N GLN A 89 18.39 13.92 5.14
CA GLN A 89 17.74 14.08 6.44
C GLN A 89 17.83 12.82 7.32
N LYS A 90 19.04 12.25 7.45
CA LYS A 90 19.24 10.95 8.14
C LYS A 90 18.68 10.92 9.56
N ARG A 91 18.87 12.00 10.33
CA ARG A 91 18.37 12.08 11.72
C ARG A 91 16.84 11.92 11.79
N LEU A 92 16.10 12.59 10.91
CA LEU A 92 14.64 12.50 10.89
C LEU A 92 14.18 11.08 10.55
N VAL A 93 14.77 10.50 9.49
CA VAL A 93 14.45 9.14 9.03
C VAL A 93 14.79 8.10 10.10
N THR A 94 15.94 8.22 10.77
CA THR A 94 16.29 7.36 11.91
C THR A 94 15.28 7.49 13.04
N LEU A 95 14.90 8.71 13.43
CA LEU A 95 13.92 8.91 14.50
C LEU A 95 12.55 8.31 14.16
N GLN A 96 12.06 8.51 12.93
CA GLN A 96 10.82 7.92 12.45
C GLN A 96 10.89 6.39 12.45
N THR A 97 12.00 5.82 12.00
CA THR A 97 12.21 4.36 11.96
C THR A 97 12.29 3.77 13.36
N LEU A 98 12.99 4.42 14.29
CA LEU A 98 13.06 4.01 15.69
C LEU A 98 11.70 4.10 16.37
N ALA A 99 10.95 5.20 16.16
CA ALA A 99 9.60 5.34 16.69
C ALA A 99 8.67 4.22 16.17
N ALA A 100 8.73 3.93 14.87
CA ALA A 100 8.00 2.82 14.26
C ALA A 100 8.40 1.45 14.86
N GLY A 101 9.69 1.21 15.05
CA GLY A 101 10.20 0.00 15.70
C GLY A 101 9.71 -0.15 17.13
N THR A 102 9.72 0.93 17.92
CA THR A 102 9.18 0.94 19.28
C THR A 102 7.69 0.62 19.29
N VAL A 103 6.89 1.27 18.42
CA VAL A 103 5.46 0.97 18.29
C VAL A 103 5.24 -0.50 17.96
N LEU A 104 5.99 -1.04 16.99
CA LEU A 104 5.88 -2.45 16.59
C LEU A 104 6.19 -3.41 17.75
N ILE A 105 7.26 -3.13 18.52
CA ILE A 105 7.63 -3.93 19.69
C ILE A 105 6.55 -3.85 20.77
N CYS A 106 6.04 -2.65 21.07
CA CYS A 106 4.98 -2.47 22.05
C CYS A 106 3.70 -3.23 21.66
N VAL A 107 3.30 -3.14 20.38
CA VAL A 107 2.15 -3.88 19.84
C VAL A 107 2.40 -5.39 19.94
N TRP A 108 3.57 -5.87 19.50
CA TRP A 108 3.90 -7.29 19.57
C TRP A 108 3.89 -7.83 21.01
N LEU A 109 4.49 -7.09 21.96
CA LEU A 109 4.44 -7.43 23.38
C LEU A 109 3.00 -7.46 23.89
N TYR A 110 2.18 -6.45 23.59
CA TYR A 110 0.77 -6.42 23.96
C TYR A 110 0.02 -7.68 23.51
N PHE A 111 0.17 -8.07 22.25
CA PHE A 111 -0.50 -9.25 21.70
C PHE A 111 0.04 -10.58 22.21
N THR A 112 1.31 -10.66 22.61
CA THR A 112 1.96 -11.91 23.03
C THR A 112 1.90 -12.15 24.52
N THR A 113 1.91 -11.10 25.35
CA THR A 113 1.98 -11.25 26.81
C THR A 113 0.66 -10.92 27.51
N PHE A 114 -0.11 -9.95 27.03
CA PHE A 114 -1.32 -9.46 27.71
C PHE A 114 -2.61 -10.05 27.17
N LEU A 115 -2.61 -10.59 25.94
CA LEU A 115 -3.79 -11.20 25.34
C LEU A 115 -3.71 -12.73 25.39
N THR A 116 -4.81 -13.33 25.86
CA THR A 116 -4.97 -14.77 25.88
C THR A 116 -4.93 -15.34 24.47
N GLU A 117 -4.26 -16.48 24.32
CA GLU A 117 -4.14 -17.17 23.04
C GLU A 117 -5.50 -17.60 22.48
N GLY A 118 -5.63 -17.61 21.15
CA GLY A 118 -6.82 -18.06 20.44
C GLY A 118 -7.58 -16.94 19.73
N ALA A 119 -8.91 -17.07 19.65
CA ALA A 119 -9.77 -16.26 18.79
C ALA A 119 -9.79 -14.76 19.15
N THR A 120 -9.68 -14.42 20.44
CA THR A 120 -9.66 -13.02 20.90
C THR A 120 -8.41 -12.29 20.41
N ARG A 121 -7.23 -12.92 20.56
CA ARG A 121 -5.96 -12.38 20.06
C ARG A 121 -6.01 -12.17 18.54
N LEU A 122 -6.53 -13.15 17.80
CA LEU A 122 -6.67 -13.05 16.35
C LEU A 122 -7.62 -11.91 15.94
N SER A 123 -8.78 -11.80 16.60
CA SER A 123 -9.80 -10.79 16.27
C SER A 123 -9.33 -9.37 16.54
N GLN A 124 -8.68 -9.14 17.68
CA GLN A 124 -8.12 -7.82 18.01
C GLN A 124 -6.96 -7.45 17.08
N LEU A 125 -6.09 -8.41 16.74
CA LEU A 125 -5.00 -8.16 15.79
C LEU A 125 -5.54 -7.82 14.40
N GLY A 126 -6.53 -8.59 13.93
CA GLY A 126 -7.23 -8.33 12.68
C GLY A 126 -7.85 -6.94 12.65
N LEU A 127 -8.50 -6.52 13.74
CA LEU A 127 -9.06 -5.17 13.88
C LEU A 127 -7.96 -4.10 13.80
N THR A 128 -6.86 -4.27 14.53
CA THR A 128 -5.73 -3.34 14.50
C THR A 128 -5.15 -3.21 13.08
N CYS A 129 -4.87 -4.32 12.40
CA CYS A 129 -4.36 -4.30 11.03
C CYS A 129 -5.35 -3.66 10.05
N SER A 130 -6.65 -3.94 10.23
CA SER A 130 -7.72 -3.34 9.42
C SER A 130 -7.76 -1.82 9.57
N LEU A 131 -7.71 -1.32 10.80
CA LEU A 131 -7.72 0.12 11.09
C LEU A 131 -6.49 0.83 10.49
N VAL A 132 -5.31 0.23 10.59
CA VAL A 132 -4.09 0.75 9.97
C VAL A 132 -4.25 0.80 8.44
N THR A 133 -4.74 -0.28 7.83
CA THR A 133 -4.96 -0.34 6.38
C THR A 133 -5.99 0.69 5.90
N ILE A 134 -7.10 0.89 6.63
CA ILE A 134 -8.08 1.93 6.34
C ILE A 134 -7.44 3.33 6.45
N GLY A 135 -6.66 3.56 7.51
CA GLY A 135 -5.94 4.82 7.71
C GLY A 135 -4.97 5.14 6.58
N MET A 136 -4.34 4.14 5.96
CA MET A 136 -3.48 4.34 4.78
C MET A 136 -4.24 4.89 3.57
N TYR A 137 -5.56 4.71 3.48
CA TYR A 137 -6.37 5.32 2.42
C TYR A 137 -6.66 6.81 2.62
N MET A 138 -6.30 7.40 3.76
CA MET A 138 -6.52 8.84 4.00
C MET A 138 -5.74 9.73 3.03
N SER A 139 -4.46 9.43 2.79
CA SER A 139 -3.64 10.18 1.82
C SER A 139 -4.25 10.13 0.40
N PRO A 140 -4.55 8.95 -0.18
CA PRO A 140 -5.16 8.90 -1.50
C PRO A 140 -6.54 9.55 -1.58
N LEU A 141 -7.31 9.61 -0.49
CA LEU A 141 -8.59 10.32 -0.43
C LEU A 141 -8.39 11.84 -0.46
N ILE A 142 -7.38 12.36 0.24
CA ILE A 142 -7.01 13.78 0.19
C ILE A 142 -6.59 14.16 -1.23
N ASP A 143 -5.77 13.33 -1.88
CA ASP A 143 -5.36 13.55 -3.28
C ASP A 143 -6.57 13.58 -4.22
N LEU A 144 -7.56 12.70 -4.01
CA LEU A 144 -8.81 12.70 -4.79
C LEU A 144 -9.61 13.99 -4.63
N VAL A 145 -9.73 14.50 -3.40
CA VAL A 145 -10.42 15.78 -3.13
C VAL A 145 -9.70 16.93 -3.84
N GLU A 146 -8.37 16.93 -3.82
CA GLU A 146 -7.57 17.96 -4.49
C GLU A 146 -7.71 17.89 -6.01
N ILE A 147 -7.74 16.70 -6.60
CA ILE A 147 -7.97 16.52 -8.05
C ILE A 147 -9.37 17.01 -8.45
N ILE A 148 -10.41 16.72 -7.66
CA ILE A 148 -11.77 17.18 -7.95
C ILE A 148 -11.85 18.71 -7.93
N ARG A 149 -11.09 19.37 -7.04
CA ARG A 149 -11.05 20.83 -6.93
C ARG A 149 -10.22 21.49 -8.03
N SER A 150 -9.03 20.94 -8.31
CA SER A 150 -8.06 21.51 -9.25
C SER A 150 -8.32 21.11 -10.71
N GLY A 151 -9.01 19.99 -10.94
CA GLY A 151 -9.20 19.39 -12.26
C GLY A 151 -7.95 18.76 -12.88
N ASN A 152 -6.83 18.70 -12.15
CA ASN A 152 -5.56 18.21 -12.67
C ASN A 152 -5.34 16.73 -12.28
N VAL A 153 -5.26 15.84 -13.29
CA VAL A 153 -5.03 14.40 -13.11
C VAL A 153 -3.59 13.95 -13.31
N GLN A 154 -2.63 14.85 -13.53
CA GLN A 154 -1.23 14.51 -13.84
C GLN A 154 -0.52 13.77 -12.70
N CYS A 155 -0.94 13.98 -11.46
CA CYS A 155 -0.41 13.25 -10.30
C CYS A 155 -0.95 11.82 -10.17
N LEU A 156 -1.95 11.44 -10.98
CA LEU A 156 -2.64 10.17 -10.88
C LEU A 156 -2.05 9.13 -11.84
N SER A 157 -1.51 8.05 -11.29
CA SER A 157 -1.02 6.92 -12.09
C SER A 157 -2.16 5.97 -12.47
N TYR A 158 -2.47 5.88 -13.76
CA TYR A 158 -3.48 4.94 -14.27
C TYR A 158 -3.09 3.48 -14.00
N PRO A 159 -1.85 3.02 -14.27
CA PRO A 159 -1.43 1.65 -13.95
C PRO A 159 -1.56 1.29 -12.47
N LEU A 160 -1.21 2.23 -11.57
CA LEU A 160 -1.35 2.02 -10.13
C LEU A 160 -2.83 1.90 -9.73
N THR A 161 -3.70 2.71 -10.32
CA THR A 161 -5.15 2.65 -10.08
C THR A 161 -5.73 1.29 -10.47
N VAL A 162 -5.34 0.77 -11.63
CA VAL A 162 -5.74 -0.57 -12.09
C VAL A 162 -5.22 -1.65 -11.15
N ALA A 163 -3.96 -1.59 -10.75
CA ALA A 163 -3.36 -2.54 -9.81
C ALA A 163 -4.09 -2.52 -8.45
N THR A 164 -4.40 -1.34 -7.91
CA THR A 164 -5.15 -1.19 -6.66
C THR A 164 -6.56 -1.78 -6.78
N PHE A 165 -7.28 -1.49 -7.87
CA PHE A 165 -8.62 -2.03 -8.08
C PHE A 165 -8.65 -3.56 -8.05
N PHE A 166 -7.78 -4.21 -8.81
CA PHE A 166 -7.73 -5.68 -8.84
C PHE A 166 -7.22 -6.29 -7.54
N THR A 167 -6.24 -5.65 -6.90
CA THR A 167 -5.72 -6.08 -5.59
C THR A 167 -6.83 -6.04 -4.54
N SER A 168 -7.50 -4.89 -4.39
CA SER A 168 -8.58 -4.69 -3.42
C SER A 168 -9.77 -5.60 -3.70
N THR A 169 -10.16 -5.76 -4.96
CA THR A 169 -11.25 -6.67 -5.34
C THR A 169 -10.91 -8.12 -4.98
N SER A 170 -9.69 -8.56 -5.26
CA SER A 170 -9.25 -9.93 -4.94
C SER A 170 -9.28 -10.17 -3.43
N TRP A 171 -8.79 -9.22 -2.62
CA TRP A 171 -8.82 -9.34 -1.16
C TRP A 171 -10.23 -9.28 -0.56
N VAL A 172 -11.14 -8.46 -1.11
CA VAL A 172 -12.54 -8.44 -0.70
C VAL A 172 -13.20 -9.79 -0.97
N LEU A 173 -13.03 -10.35 -2.17
CA LEU A 173 -13.58 -11.65 -2.53
C LEU A 173 -12.96 -12.78 -1.71
N TYR A 174 -11.65 -12.75 -1.49
CA TYR A 174 -10.94 -13.71 -0.64
C TYR A 174 -11.44 -13.66 0.81
N GLY A 175 -11.54 -12.47 1.40
CA GLY A 175 -12.08 -12.26 2.74
C GLY A 175 -13.54 -12.74 2.87
N LEU A 176 -14.38 -12.43 1.88
CA LEU A 176 -15.76 -12.90 1.84
C LEU A 176 -15.83 -14.43 1.81
N GLN A 177 -15.01 -15.08 0.98
CA GLN A 177 -14.96 -16.54 0.88
C GLN A 177 -14.47 -17.21 2.18
N LEU A 178 -13.61 -16.54 2.94
CA LEU A 178 -13.16 -16.99 4.26
C LEU A 178 -14.09 -16.59 5.41
N ASN A 179 -15.19 -15.88 5.14
CA ASN A 179 -16.03 -15.23 6.15
C ASN A 179 -15.23 -14.35 7.12
N ASP A 180 -14.20 -13.68 6.60
CA ASP A 180 -13.27 -12.85 7.35
C ASP A 180 -13.46 -11.36 7.03
N TYR A 181 -14.26 -10.71 7.86
CA TYR A 181 -14.53 -9.28 7.76
C TYR A 181 -13.30 -8.42 8.00
N TYR A 182 -12.30 -8.90 8.76
CA TYR A 182 -11.07 -8.16 8.99
C TYR A 182 -10.25 -8.04 7.70
N ILE A 183 -10.28 -9.04 6.83
CA ILE A 183 -9.63 -8.94 5.51
C ILE A 183 -10.50 -8.14 4.54
N MET A 184 -11.81 -8.40 4.54
CA MET A 184 -12.73 -7.83 3.56
C MET A 184 -12.88 -6.31 3.71
N VAL A 185 -13.27 -5.83 4.91
CA VAL A 185 -13.63 -4.43 5.17
C VAL A 185 -12.52 -3.44 4.78
N PRO A 186 -11.26 -3.59 5.21
CA PRO A 186 -10.22 -2.59 4.92
C PRO A 186 -9.81 -2.53 3.45
N ASN A 187 -10.17 -3.53 2.63
CA ASN A 187 -9.91 -3.51 1.19
C ASN A 187 -11.01 -2.80 0.39
N THR A 188 -12.22 -2.63 0.96
CA THR A 188 -13.33 -1.96 0.27
C THR A 188 -13.04 -0.50 -0.13
N PRO A 189 -12.34 0.35 0.67
CA PRO A 189 -12.01 1.70 0.24
C PRO A 189 -11.10 1.74 -0.99
N GLY A 190 -10.26 0.72 -1.19
CA GLY A 190 -9.42 0.60 -2.38
C GLY A 190 -10.22 0.42 -3.67
N ILE A 191 -11.32 -0.34 -3.61
CA ILE A 191 -12.27 -0.46 -4.74
C ILE A 191 -12.94 0.88 -5.01
N LEU A 192 -13.52 1.50 -3.97
CA LEU A 192 -14.25 2.77 -4.10
C LEU A 192 -13.37 3.89 -4.64
N THR A 193 -12.17 4.06 -4.07
CA THR A 193 -11.22 5.08 -4.52
C THR A 193 -10.77 4.82 -5.96
N SER A 194 -10.58 3.56 -6.36
CA SER A 194 -10.20 3.24 -7.75
C SER A 194 -11.32 3.51 -8.75
N LEU A 195 -12.58 3.23 -8.40
CA LEU A 195 -13.73 3.58 -9.25
C LEU A 195 -13.85 5.09 -9.45
N ILE A 196 -13.67 5.87 -8.37
CA ILE A 196 -13.65 7.34 -8.45
C ILE A 196 -12.51 7.79 -9.37
N ARG A 197 -11.30 7.23 -9.23
CA ARG A 197 -10.16 7.53 -10.11
C ARG A 197 -10.45 7.24 -11.56
N PHE A 198 -11.04 6.10 -11.89
CA PHE A 198 -11.43 5.77 -13.27
C PHE A 198 -12.42 6.78 -13.85
N TYR A 199 -13.40 7.20 -13.04
CA TYR A 199 -14.33 8.26 -13.44
C TYR A 199 -13.61 9.58 -13.69
N LEU A 200 -12.69 9.99 -12.81
CA LEU A 200 -11.89 11.22 -12.98
C LEU A 200 -11.00 11.15 -14.23
N PHE A 201 -10.34 10.02 -14.48
CA PHE A 201 -9.60 9.80 -15.72
C PHE A 201 -10.50 9.98 -16.93
N TRP A 202 -11.68 9.36 -16.96
CA TRP A 202 -12.61 9.51 -18.08
C TRP A 202 -13.09 10.96 -18.26
N ARG A 203 -13.34 11.68 -17.15
CA ARG A 203 -13.87 13.05 -17.17
C ARG A 203 -12.84 14.13 -17.54
N PHE A 204 -11.59 13.94 -17.14
CA PHE A 204 -10.51 14.93 -17.28
C PHE A 204 -9.44 14.54 -18.33
N ALA A 205 -9.35 13.28 -18.78
CA ALA A 205 -8.48 12.90 -19.90
C ALA A 205 -8.72 13.70 -21.20
N PRO A 206 -9.94 14.17 -21.53
CA PRO A 206 -10.14 15.03 -22.70
C PRO A 206 -9.52 16.43 -22.56
N ALA A 207 -9.24 16.91 -21.35
CA ALA A 207 -8.74 18.26 -21.10
C ALA A 207 -7.21 18.39 -21.26
N ASP A 208 -6.47 17.27 -21.25
CA ASP A 208 -5.00 17.25 -21.35
C ASP A 208 -4.49 17.18 -22.81
N GLN A 209 -5.40 17.07 -23.80
CA GLN A 209 -5.08 17.10 -25.23
C GLN A 209 -5.10 18.51 -25.87
N SER A 210 -5.41 19.57 -25.10
CA SER A 210 -5.46 20.94 -25.63
C SER A 210 -4.19 21.79 -25.41
N LEU A 211 -3.03 21.18 -25.15
CA LEU A 211 -1.75 21.87 -25.29
C LEU A 211 -1.17 21.60 -26.69
N PRO A 212 -1.10 22.61 -27.58
CA PRO A 212 -0.67 22.40 -28.95
C PRO A 212 0.82 22.05 -29.03
N SER A 213 1.10 21.14 -29.97
CA SER A 213 2.39 20.83 -30.57
C SER A 213 3.17 22.09 -30.99
N TYR A 214 4.49 21.92 -31.11
CA TYR A 214 5.49 22.79 -31.75
C TYR A 214 6.30 23.76 -30.87
N LYS A 215 7.51 23.32 -30.52
CA LYS A 215 8.71 24.15 -30.70
C LYS A 215 9.83 23.27 -31.28
N SER A 216 9.82 23.10 -32.60
CA SER A 216 11.09 22.95 -33.31
C SER A 216 11.83 24.29 -33.16
N MET A 217 12.89 24.33 -32.36
CA MET A 217 13.89 25.36 -32.54
C MET A 217 14.90 24.81 -33.55
N GLN A 218 14.83 25.40 -34.74
CA GLN A 218 15.81 25.31 -35.80
C GLN A 218 17.19 25.74 -35.28
N LEU A 219 18.24 25.22 -35.93
CA LEU A 219 19.63 25.67 -35.80
C LEU A 219 19.76 27.19 -35.88
#